data_AF-A0A165Y6M4-F1
#
_entry.id   AF-A0A165Y6M4-F1
#
_cell.length_a   1.000
_cell.length_b   1.000
_cell.length_c   1.000
_cell.angle_alpha   90.00
_cell.angle_beta   90.00
_cell.angle_gamma   90.00
#
_symmetry.space_group_name_H-M   'P 1'
#
loop_
_entity.id
_entity.type
_entity.pdbx_description
1 polymer ?
#
loop_
_entity_poly.entity_id
_entity_poly.type
_entity_poly.pdbx_seq_one_letter_code
_entity_poly.pdbx_strand_id
1 'polypeptide(L)'
;MVAMIIAGITATTVHAIRFENSPFDGLSSRIGVKIVDSAARRWESIKNWRVRVDCESPKTLLRAYMGLIADAHDPKLLDRAVASFSYAASVNSGEHMMDLVRQAYDRFMATDTSLRVRETVKAQISRFSRDCHKFLWEAGAVTSEPNTELIDFLLERCSFPHDFPAYATFMSFTEKNRDLRKLGTLPVDECIAKVLCTYDQNGRLGDRNLIFNQAVFHSQSLLRERKENDVARILLHVDPLSVIRSFLRCQYESSFLSLKHLLSFIVRNRELEVLHCVNKFLKNPLSNIRYDVVWRVLHDIAFSQIPFPDGFDPSPIIRFASQYSYPDPTNLEIGLIYLNRSEPSNLSDPAAVFDFVRLCMETELPAQYHLTYPRKDIREQAEEALQRLSCLEHGPLPAFPLLPVNSTVAE
;
A
#
# COMPACT_ATOMS: atom_id res chain seq x y z
N MET A 1 -10.78 34.92 2.13
CA MET A 1 -10.71 34.20 0.83
C MET A 1 -11.95 33.33 0.60
N VAL A 2 -12.33 32.43 1.52
CA VAL A 2 -13.54 31.60 1.43
C VAL A 2 -14.84 32.40 1.25
N ALA A 3 -15.00 33.51 1.97
CA ALA A 3 -16.17 34.39 1.84
C ALA A 3 -16.31 35.02 0.43
N MET A 4 -15.20 35.31 -0.25
CA MET A 4 -15.19 35.87 -1.62
C MET A 4 -15.58 34.82 -2.66
N ILE A 5 -15.19 33.56 -2.44
CA ILE A 5 -15.55 32.42 -3.30
C ILE A 5 -17.06 32.14 -3.19
N ILE A 6 -17.61 32.15 -1.97
CA ILE A 6 -19.04 31.94 -1.73
C ILE A 6 -19.88 33.09 -2.31
N ALA A 7 -19.42 34.34 -2.16
CA ALA A 7 -20.08 35.51 -2.75
C ALA A 7 -20.10 35.45 -4.28
N GLY A 8 -18.99 35.01 -4.90
CA GLY A 8 -18.89 34.82 -6.35
C GLY A 8 -19.88 33.80 -6.89
N ILE A 9 -19.96 32.62 -6.25
CA ILE A 9 -20.89 31.54 -6.64
C ILE A 9 -22.35 32.01 -6.52
N THR A 10 -22.66 32.78 -5.49
CA THR A 10 -24.01 33.30 -5.26
C THR A 10 -24.38 34.34 -6.33
N ALA A 11 -23.46 35.24 -6.68
CA ALA A 11 -23.67 36.26 -7.70
C ALA A 11 -23.85 35.68 -9.10
N THR A 12 -23.05 34.70 -9.50
CA THR A 12 -23.16 34.04 -10.82
C THR A 12 -24.44 33.21 -10.93
N THR A 13 -24.86 32.56 -9.85
CA THR A 13 -26.12 31.79 -9.82
C THR A 13 -27.33 32.71 -9.93
N VAL A 14 -27.30 33.87 -9.25
CA VAL A 14 -28.37 34.89 -9.36
C VAL A 14 -28.39 35.53 -10.75
N HIS A 15 -27.25 35.78 -11.37
CA HIS A 15 -27.20 36.39 -12.70
C HIS A 15 -27.73 35.46 -13.80
N ALA A 16 -27.40 34.16 -13.77
CA ALA A 16 -27.84 33.17 -14.74
C ALA A 16 -29.35 32.88 -14.67
N ILE A 17 -29.96 33.04 -13.49
CA ILE A 17 -31.42 32.90 -13.31
C ILE A 17 -32.18 34.12 -13.84
N ARG A 18 -31.52 35.29 -13.92
CA ARG A 18 -32.18 36.57 -14.14
C ARG A 18 -32.21 37.03 -15.59
N PHE A 19 -31.32 36.54 -16.47
CA PHE A 19 -31.25 37.01 -17.86
C PHE A 19 -30.78 35.94 -18.86
N GLU A 20 -31.69 35.52 -19.73
CA GLU A 20 -31.37 35.06 -21.10
C GLU A 20 -32.21 35.90 -22.09
N ASN A 21 -31.54 36.84 -22.76
CA ASN A 21 -31.94 37.66 -23.92
C ASN A 21 -33.45 37.79 -24.29
N SER A 22 -34.08 38.94 -23.97
CA SER A 22 -35.47 39.28 -24.32
C SER A 22 -35.55 40.45 -25.33
N PRO A 23 -36.29 40.30 -26.45
CA PRO A 23 -36.62 41.41 -27.33
C PRO A 23 -38.12 41.51 -27.67
N PHE A 24 -39.05 41.50 -26.70
CA PHE A 24 -40.46 41.76 -26.98
C PHE A 24 -41.16 42.59 -25.89
N ASP A 25 -41.28 43.88 -26.17
CA ASP A 25 -42.14 44.84 -25.51
C ASP A 25 -43.56 44.67 -26.10
N GLY A 26 -44.49 44.07 -25.35
CA GLY A 26 -45.90 43.96 -25.77
C GLY A 26 -46.66 42.76 -25.21
N LEU A 27 -47.94 42.99 -24.84
CA LEU A 27 -49.06 42.13 -24.39
C LEU A 27 -48.81 41.01 -23.33
N SER A 28 -47.59 40.54 -23.18
CA SER A 28 -47.10 39.56 -22.20
C SER A 28 -47.00 40.14 -20.78
N SER A 29 -47.06 41.46 -20.61
CA SER A 29 -46.95 42.11 -19.29
C SER A 29 -48.14 41.79 -18.36
N ARG A 30 -49.35 41.59 -18.89
CA ARG A 30 -50.53 41.23 -18.09
C ARG A 30 -50.52 39.75 -17.65
N ILE A 31 -49.86 38.87 -18.41
CA ILE A 31 -49.62 37.48 -18.02
C ILE A 31 -48.46 37.43 -17.01
N GLY A 32 -47.45 38.28 -17.21
CA GLY A 32 -46.34 38.50 -16.28
C GLY A 32 -46.78 38.89 -14.88
N VAL A 33 -47.75 39.81 -14.72
CA VAL A 33 -48.25 40.19 -13.38
C VAL A 33 -48.92 39.02 -12.65
N LYS A 34 -49.68 38.16 -13.34
CA LYS A 34 -50.28 36.97 -12.71
C LYS A 34 -49.24 35.89 -12.35
N ILE A 35 -48.21 35.72 -13.17
CA ILE A 35 -47.09 34.81 -12.90
C ILE A 35 -46.24 35.35 -11.74
N VAL A 36 -46.04 36.67 -11.65
CA VAL A 36 -45.35 37.33 -10.54
C VAL A 36 -46.17 37.27 -9.25
N ASP A 37 -47.49 37.41 -9.30
CA ASP A 37 -48.37 37.24 -8.12
C ASP A 37 -48.44 35.78 -7.64
N SER A 38 -48.44 34.82 -8.57
CA SER A 38 -48.33 33.39 -8.24
C SER A 38 -46.93 33.04 -7.74
N ALA A 39 -45.88 33.66 -8.28
CA ALA A 39 -44.51 33.51 -7.81
C ALA A 39 -44.28 34.21 -6.46
N ALA A 40 -44.92 35.34 -6.18
CA ALA A 40 -44.86 36.06 -4.92
C ALA A 40 -45.58 35.29 -3.80
N ARG A 41 -46.76 34.71 -4.09
CA ARG A 41 -47.45 33.80 -3.16
C ARG A 41 -46.65 32.52 -2.92
N ARG A 42 -46.03 31.96 -3.97
CA ARG A 42 -45.11 30.82 -3.84
C ARG A 42 -43.82 31.21 -3.09
N TRP A 43 -43.36 32.45 -3.21
CA TRP A 43 -42.21 33.01 -2.48
C TRP A 43 -42.52 33.25 -1.00
N GLU A 44 -43.75 33.63 -0.65
CA GLU A 44 -44.23 33.68 0.73
C GLU A 44 -44.36 32.28 1.34
N SER A 45 -44.82 31.28 0.59
CA SER A 45 -44.75 29.88 1.00
C SER A 45 -43.30 29.38 1.15
N ILE A 46 -42.38 29.83 0.30
CA ILE A 46 -40.94 29.52 0.39
C ILE A 46 -40.28 30.25 1.58
N LYS A 47 -40.74 31.46 1.96
CA LYS A 47 -40.27 32.14 3.19
C LYS A 47 -40.54 31.32 4.44
N ASN A 48 -41.66 30.58 4.48
CA ASN A 48 -41.97 29.66 5.58
C ASN A 48 -41.13 28.36 5.53
N TRP A 49 -40.56 28.01 4.39
CA TRP A 49 -39.60 26.91 4.20
C TRP A 49 -38.14 27.33 4.31
N ARG A 50 -37.84 28.63 4.47
CA ARG A 50 -36.49 29.09 4.77
C ARG A 50 -36.17 28.67 6.19
N VAL A 51 -35.51 27.51 6.30
CA VAL A 51 -34.58 27.26 7.38
C VAL A 51 -33.78 28.56 7.55
N ARG A 52 -33.91 29.22 8.71
CA ARG A 52 -33.07 30.37 9.06
C ARG A 52 -31.65 29.83 9.17
N VAL A 53 -30.93 29.82 8.05
CA VAL A 53 -29.51 29.48 8.04
C VAL A 53 -28.80 30.69 8.62
N ASP A 54 -28.28 30.53 9.82
CA ASP A 54 -27.33 31.47 10.39
C ASP A 54 -26.07 31.48 9.52
N CYS A 55 -25.92 32.55 8.73
CA CYS A 55 -24.81 32.76 7.82
C CYS A 55 -23.56 33.31 8.53
N GLU A 56 -23.63 33.62 9.83
CA GLU A 56 -22.52 34.22 10.58
C GLU A 56 -21.49 33.16 11.01
N SER A 57 -21.92 31.90 11.13
CA SER A 57 -21.05 30.76 11.47
C SER A 57 -20.73 29.90 10.25
N PRO A 58 -19.47 29.88 9.75
CA PRO A 58 -19.05 28.98 8.67
C PRO A 58 -19.36 27.51 8.94
N LYS A 59 -19.31 27.08 10.20
CA LYS A 59 -19.63 25.70 10.61
C LYS A 59 -21.12 25.40 10.46
N THR A 60 -21.98 26.34 10.88
CA THR A 60 -23.44 26.20 10.76
C THR A 60 -23.86 26.16 9.29
N LEU A 61 -23.26 27.03 8.46
CA LEU A 61 -23.50 27.03 7.02
C LEU A 61 -23.08 25.71 6.36
N LEU A 62 -21.90 25.18 6.71
CA LEU A 62 -21.44 23.90 6.17
C LEU A 62 -22.36 22.74 6.57
N ARG A 63 -22.79 22.68 7.84
CA ARG A 63 -23.76 21.67 8.31
C ARG A 63 -25.07 21.76 7.54
N ALA A 64 -25.63 22.96 7.41
CA ALA A 64 -26.85 23.18 6.65
C ALA A 64 -26.70 22.76 5.18
N TYR A 65 -25.56 23.09 4.57
CA TYR A 65 -25.25 22.69 3.20
C TYR A 65 -25.18 21.17 3.02
N MET A 66 -24.47 20.46 3.91
CA MET A 66 -24.37 19.00 3.85
C MET A 66 -25.73 18.32 4.12
N GLY A 67 -26.52 18.84 5.06
CA GLY A 67 -27.89 18.35 5.31
C GLY A 67 -28.79 18.52 4.10
N LEU A 68 -28.73 19.68 3.43
CA LEU A 68 -29.48 19.91 2.19
C LEU A 68 -29.05 18.97 1.05
N ILE A 69 -27.77 18.61 0.97
CA ILE A 69 -27.32 17.59 0.02
C ILE A 69 -27.92 16.24 0.38
N ALA A 70 -27.80 15.81 1.64
CA ALA A 70 -28.29 14.53 2.11
C ALA A 70 -29.79 14.33 1.83
N ASP A 71 -30.60 15.37 2.05
CA ASP A 71 -32.06 15.36 1.87
C ASP A 71 -32.51 15.64 0.42
N ALA A 72 -31.60 15.93 -0.51
CA ALA A 72 -31.97 16.35 -1.86
C ALA A 72 -32.58 15.20 -2.68
N HIS A 73 -33.85 15.29 -3.05
CA HIS A 73 -34.48 14.29 -3.93
C HIS A 73 -34.25 14.55 -5.43
N ASP A 74 -33.99 15.81 -5.83
CA ASP A 74 -33.77 16.16 -7.25
C ASP A 74 -32.28 16.04 -7.62
N PRO A 75 -31.88 15.07 -8.48
CA PRO A 75 -30.49 14.91 -8.89
C PRO A 75 -29.92 16.13 -9.64
N LYS A 76 -30.77 16.97 -10.26
CA LYS A 76 -30.31 18.21 -10.92
C LYS A 76 -29.80 19.25 -9.92
N LEU A 77 -30.27 19.22 -8.67
CA LEU A 77 -29.74 20.08 -7.61
C LEU A 77 -28.32 19.62 -7.22
N LEU A 78 -28.10 18.30 -7.16
CA LEU A 78 -26.79 17.73 -6.88
C LEU A 78 -25.75 18.07 -7.96
N ASP A 79 -26.17 18.10 -9.23
CA ASP A 79 -25.33 18.54 -10.36
C ASP A 79 -24.79 19.98 -10.20
N ARG A 80 -25.52 20.83 -9.46
CA ARG A 80 -25.13 22.22 -9.17
C ARG A 80 -24.35 22.32 -7.86
N ALA A 81 -24.74 21.54 -6.86
CA ALA A 81 -24.12 21.54 -5.55
C ALA A 81 -22.71 20.93 -5.57
N VAL A 82 -22.50 19.85 -6.32
CA VAL A 82 -21.27 19.04 -6.23
C VAL A 82 -19.96 19.84 -6.40
N ALA A 83 -19.97 20.93 -7.18
CA ALA A 83 -18.81 21.79 -7.36
C ALA A 83 -18.32 22.46 -6.06
N SER A 84 -19.22 22.68 -5.11
CA SER A 84 -18.95 23.31 -3.81
C SER A 84 -18.67 22.30 -2.69
N PHE A 85 -18.80 20.99 -2.96
CA PHE A 85 -18.47 19.96 -1.99
C PHE A 85 -16.95 19.89 -1.73
N SER A 86 -16.55 19.84 -0.46
CA SER A 86 -15.14 19.82 -0.05
C SER A 86 -14.95 19.11 1.29
N TYR A 87 -14.04 18.13 1.35
CA TYR A 87 -13.65 17.47 2.59
C TYR A 87 -12.84 18.37 3.52
N ALA A 88 -12.05 19.29 2.97
CA ALA A 88 -11.26 20.25 3.75
C ALA A 88 -12.14 21.14 4.64
N ALA A 89 -13.32 21.53 4.16
CA ALA A 89 -14.28 22.30 4.94
C ALA A 89 -14.76 21.52 6.18
N SER A 90 -14.84 20.18 6.08
CA SER A 90 -15.35 19.32 7.15
C SER A 90 -14.36 19.12 8.31
N VAL A 91 -13.05 19.24 8.07
CA VAL A 91 -11.99 18.98 9.06
C VAL A 91 -12.17 19.77 10.36
N ASN A 92 -12.60 21.04 10.28
CA ASN A 92 -12.68 21.93 11.43
C ASN A 92 -14.07 22.06 12.06
N SER A 93 -15.03 21.26 11.61
CA SER A 93 -16.45 21.55 11.85
C SER A 93 -17.05 20.87 13.08
N GLY A 94 -16.24 20.18 13.90
CA GLY A 94 -16.61 19.65 15.21
C GLY A 94 -17.43 18.36 15.15
N GLU A 95 -17.95 17.95 16.31
CA GLU A 95 -18.74 16.72 16.50
C GLU A 95 -19.95 16.63 15.54
N HIS A 96 -20.31 15.39 15.17
CA HIS A 96 -21.40 15.02 14.24
C HIS A 96 -21.26 15.48 12.78
N MET A 97 -20.17 16.14 12.40
CA MET A 97 -19.95 16.48 10.98
C MET A 97 -19.76 15.23 10.11
N MET A 98 -19.19 14.16 10.66
CA MET A 98 -18.90 12.95 9.88
C MET A 98 -20.16 12.23 9.40
N ASP A 99 -21.24 12.23 10.19
CA ASP A 99 -22.51 11.64 9.79
C ASP A 99 -23.10 12.38 8.57
N LEU A 100 -23.04 13.72 8.59
CA LEU A 100 -23.46 14.54 7.46
C LEU A 100 -22.57 14.36 6.22
N VAL A 101 -21.25 14.21 6.41
CA VAL A 101 -20.32 13.92 5.30
C VAL A 101 -20.65 12.57 4.65
N ARG A 102 -20.92 11.54 5.45
CA ARG A 102 -21.33 10.22 4.94
C ARG A 102 -22.64 10.30 4.17
N GLN A 103 -23.67 10.89 4.76
CA GLN A 103 -24.98 11.01 4.12
C GLN A 103 -24.91 11.83 2.82
N ALA A 104 -24.17 12.94 2.82
CA ALA A 104 -23.96 13.75 1.63
C ALA A 104 -23.20 12.98 0.55
N TYR A 105 -22.15 12.23 0.92
CA TYR A 105 -21.41 11.37 0.01
C TYR A 105 -22.30 10.28 -0.60
N ASP A 106 -23.02 9.52 0.24
CA ASP A 106 -23.90 8.44 -0.21
C ASP A 106 -24.96 8.98 -1.17
N ARG A 107 -25.50 10.17 -0.86
CA ARG A 107 -26.47 10.80 -1.74
C ARG A 107 -25.88 11.22 -3.08
N PHE A 108 -24.68 11.80 -3.11
CA PHE A 108 -23.99 12.11 -4.36
C PHE A 108 -23.63 10.84 -5.16
N MET A 109 -23.32 9.75 -4.47
CA MET A 109 -22.89 8.49 -5.07
C MET A 109 -24.05 7.57 -5.47
N ALA A 110 -25.30 7.96 -5.18
CA ALA A 110 -26.49 7.21 -5.56
C ALA A 110 -26.61 6.99 -7.07
N THR A 111 -27.34 5.95 -7.47
CA THR A 111 -27.45 5.50 -8.86
C THR A 111 -28.21 6.47 -9.77
N ASP A 112 -29.09 7.30 -9.18
CA ASP A 112 -29.89 8.32 -9.87
C ASP A 112 -29.11 9.61 -10.17
N THR A 113 -27.89 9.76 -9.65
CA THR A 113 -27.04 10.94 -9.92
C THR A 113 -26.28 10.80 -11.24
N SER A 114 -25.87 11.94 -11.80
CA SER A 114 -25.07 11.95 -13.02
C SER A 114 -23.67 11.37 -12.78
N LEU A 115 -23.06 10.75 -13.79
CA LEU A 115 -21.68 10.28 -13.72
C LEU A 115 -20.71 11.42 -13.35
N ARG A 116 -20.97 12.62 -13.88
CA ARG A 116 -20.19 13.83 -13.60
C ARG A 116 -20.19 14.19 -12.12
N VAL A 117 -21.32 14.05 -11.43
CA VAL A 117 -21.42 14.28 -9.98
C VAL A 117 -20.51 13.30 -9.24
N ARG A 118 -20.65 12.00 -9.50
CA ARG A 118 -19.85 10.96 -8.83
C ARG A 118 -18.35 11.15 -9.04
N GLU A 119 -17.93 11.41 -10.28
CA GLU A 119 -16.51 11.65 -10.59
C GLU A 119 -16.00 12.97 -9.97
N THR A 120 -16.85 13.99 -9.85
CA THR A 120 -16.47 15.23 -9.15
C THR A 120 -16.25 14.97 -7.66
N VAL A 121 -17.11 14.20 -7.00
CA VAL A 121 -16.94 13.82 -5.58
C VAL A 121 -15.66 13.02 -5.38
N LYS A 122 -15.40 12.01 -6.23
CA LYS A 122 -14.13 11.26 -6.16
C LYS A 122 -12.92 12.16 -6.35
N ALA A 123 -12.95 13.09 -7.32
CA ALA A 123 -11.87 14.03 -7.55
C ALA A 123 -11.62 14.97 -6.34
N GLN A 124 -12.59 15.17 -5.46
CA GLN A 124 -12.39 15.93 -4.21
C GLN A 124 -11.48 15.20 -3.22
N ILE A 125 -11.35 13.87 -3.29
CA ILE A 125 -10.41 13.10 -2.45
C ILE A 125 -8.97 13.52 -2.77
N SER A 126 -8.59 13.44 -4.04
CA SER A 126 -7.29 13.89 -4.53
C SER A 126 -7.04 15.39 -4.27
N ARG A 127 -8.07 16.24 -4.38
CA ARG A 127 -7.95 17.66 -4.02
C ARG A 127 -7.67 17.85 -2.54
N PHE A 128 -8.40 17.14 -1.68
CA PHE A 128 -8.23 17.21 -0.24
C PHE A 128 -6.84 16.76 0.21
N SER A 129 -6.28 15.69 -0.37
CA SER A 129 -4.89 15.30 -0.12
C SER A 129 -3.91 16.45 -0.44
N ARG A 130 -4.08 17.14 -1.58
CA ARG A 130 -3.26 18.33 -1.92
C ARG A 130 -3.45 19.48 -0.94
N ASP A 131 -4.66 19.70 -0.48
CA ASP A 131 -4.96 20.70 0.54
C ASP A 131 -4.30 20.34 1.89
N CYS A 132 -4.25 19.05 2.25
CA CYS A 132 -3.51 18.59 3.42
C CYS A 132 -2.03 19.00 3.34
N HIS A 133 -1.39 18.84 2.19
CA HIS A 133 0.01 19.27 2.01
C HIS A 133 0.18 20.78 2.23
N LYS A 134 -0.62 21.60 1.52
CA LYS A 134 -0.50 23.07 1.54
C LYS A 134 -0.84 23.68 2.89
N PHE A 135 -1.96 23.28 3.48
CA PHE A 135 -2.51 23.95 4.65
C PHE A 135 -2.03 23.35 5.97
N LEU A 136 -1.84 22.02 6.03
CA LEU A 136 -1.47 21.35 7.29
C LEU A 136 0.03 21.28 7.51
N TRP A 137 0.85 21.19 6.45
CA TRP A 137 2.28 20.90 6.60
C TRP A 137 3.20 22.06 6.22
N GLU A 138 2.92 22.80 5.16
CA GLU A 138 3.79 23.92 4.72
C GLU A 138 3.54 25.20 5.53
N ALA A 139 2.28 25.49 5.86
CA ALA A 139 1.93 26.74 6.54
C ALA A 139 2.23 26.74 8.05
N GLY A 140 2.62 25.60 8.64
CA GLY A 140 2.77 25.43 10.09
C GLY A 140 1.51 25.79 10.89
N ALA A 141 0.37 25.92 10.21
CA ALA A 141 -0.75 26.75 10.65
C ALA A 141 -1.87 25.97 11.34
N VAL A 142 -1.68 24.67 11.61
CA VAL A 142 -2.79 23.85 12.12
C VAL A 142 -2.49 23.28 13.50
N THR A 143 -3.36 23.67 14.42
CA THR A 143 -3.45 23.24 15.82
C THR A 143 -4.19 21.89 15.99
N SER A 144 -4.72 21.29 14.91
CA SER A 144 -5.47 20.03 14.96
C SER A 144 -5.25 19.14 13.72
N GLU A 145 -4.64 17.97 13.89
CA GLU A 145 -4.61 16.93 12.86
C GLU A 145 -6.04 16.55 12.40
N PRO A 146 -6.26 16.11 11.15
CA PRO A 146 -7.58 15.72 10.68
C PRO A 146 -8.20 14.66 11.58
N ASN A 147 -9.53 14.69 11.75
CA ASN A 147 -10.25 13.65 12.46
C ASN A 147 -9.94 12.27 11.85
N THR A 148 -9.50 11.31 12.67
CA THR A 148 -9.18 9.94 12.25
C THR A 148 -10.35 9.28 11.52
N GLU A 149 -11.58 9.57 11.94
CA GLU A 149 -12.80 9.06 11.31
C GLU A 149 -12.96 9.54 9.85
N LEU A 150 -12.54 10.77 9.53
CA LEU A 150 -12.53 11.27 8.15
C LEU A 150 -11.45 10.58 7.33
N ILE A 151 -10.27 10.37 7.92
CA ILE A 151 -9.16 9.68 7.27
C ILE A 151 -9.56 8.25 6.90
N ASP A 152 -10.13 7.50 7.84
CA ASP A 152 -10.60 6.13 7.59
C ASP A 152 -11.67 6.09 6.50
N PHE A 153 -12.66 6.99 6.58
CA PHE A 153 -13.71 7.13 5.56
C PHE A 153 -13.13 7.37 4.16
N LEU A 154 -12.08 8.18 4.03
CA LEU A 154 -11.46 8.50 2.74
C LEU A 154 -10.55 7.37 2.23
N LEU A 155 -9.83 6.68 3.13
CA LEU A 155 -8.98 5.54 2.77
C LEU A 155 -9.80 4.43 2.09
N GLU A 156 -11.01 4.16 2.57
CA GLU A 156 -11.94 3.20 1.97
C GLU A 156 -12.42 3.58 0.56
N ARG A 157 -12.31 4.85 0.18
CA ARG A 157 -12.93 5.43 -1.04
C ARG A 157 -11.93 5.87 -2.10
N CYS A 158 -10.63 5.77 -1.82
CA CYS A 158 -9.59 6.07 -2.79
C CYS A 158 -9.66 5.08 -3.96
N SER A 159 -9.62 5.62 -5.18
CA SER A 159 -9.60 4.81 -6.41
C SER A 159 -8.18 4.46 -6.79
N PHE A 160 -7.85 3.17 -6.83
CA PHE A 160 -6.52 2.70 -7.21
C PHE A 160 -6.39 2.52 -8.74
N PRO A 161 -5.27 2.86 -9.40
CA PRO A 161 -4.04 3.47 -8.86
C PRO A 161 -4.08 5.00 -8.75
N HIS A 162 -5.09 5.67 -9.32
CA HIS A 162 -5.08 7.12 -9.53
C HIS A 162 -4.97 7.94 -8.23
N ASP A 163 -5.66 7.54 -7.17
CA ASP A 163 -5.63 8.19 -5.86
C ASP A 163 -4.53 7.63 -4.94
N PHE A 164 -3.59 6.83 -5.46
CA PHE A 164 -2.55 6.23 -4.60
C PHE A 164 -1.69 7.27 -3.85
N PRO A 165 -1.29 8.41 -4.44
CA PRO A 165 -0.66 9.49 -3.67
C PRO A 165 -1.57 10.05 -2.57
N ALA A 166 -2.86 10.21 -2.83
CA ALA A 166 -3.82 10.63 -1.81
C ALA A 166 -3.93 9.60 -0.68
N TYR A 167 -3.94 8.31 -1.01
CA TYR A 167 -3.87 7.21 -0.06
C TYR A 167 -2.63 7.32 0.84
N ALA A 168 -1.44 7.58 0.27
CA ALA A 168 -0.21 7.79 1.02
C ALA A 168 -0.30 9.03 1.95
N THR A 169 -0.89 10.13 1.48
CA THR A 169 -1.16 11.32 2.29
C THR A 169 -2.04 10.97 3.48
N PHE A 170 -3.13 10.22 3.28
CA PHE A 170 -4.06 9.86 4.35
C PHE A 170 -3.44 8.89 5.36
N MET A 171 -2.76 7.85 4.88
CA MET A 171 -1.99 6.93 5.72
C MET A 171 -0.92 7.65 6.54
N SER A 172 -0.42 8.81 6.10
CA SER A 172 0.58 9.57 6.85
C SER A 172 0.05 10.24 8.13
N PHE A 173 -1.27 10.30 8.30
CA PHE A 173 -1.92 10.75 9.53
C PHE A 173 -2.08 9.62 10.56
N THR A 174 -1.87 8.36 10.18
CA THR A 174 -1.89 7.25 11.15
C THR A 174 -0.57 7.19 11.93
N GLU A 175 -0.61 6.51 13.08
CA GLU A 175 0.51 6.48 14.03
C GLU A 175 1.80 6.01 13.35
N LYS A 176 2.92 6.73 13.55
CA LYS A 176 4.26 6.38 13.04
C LYS A 176 4.37 6.26 11.50
N ASN A 177 3.53 6.98 10.75
CA ASN A 177 3.58 7.02 9.28
C ASN A 177 3.86 8.42 8.70
N ARG A 178 4.37 9.36 9.51
CA ARG A 178 4.64 10.74 9.10
C ARG A 178 5.65 10.87 7.95
N ASP A 179 6.51 9.90 7.71
CA ASP A 179 7.42 9.86 6.56
C ASP A 179 6.68 9.64 5.23
N LEU A 180 5.49 9.02 5.23
CA LEU A 180 4.66 8.87 4.03
C LEU A 180 4.15 10.21 3.48
N ARG A 181 4.19 11.28 4.27
CA ARG A 181 3.78 12.64 3.88
C ARG A 181 4.45 13.08 2.58
N LYS A 182 5.76 12.85 2.46
CA LYS A 182 6.50 13.24 1.25
C LYS A 182 6.09 12.40 0.04
N LEU A 183 5.76 11.13 0.27
CA LEU A 183 5.36 10.22 -0.80
C LEU A 183 4.02 10.60 -1.42
N GLY A 184 3.07 11.10 -0.63
CA GLY A 184 1.77 11.54 -1.12
C GLY A 184 1.80 12.75 -2.07
N THR A 185 2.94 13.45 -2.16
CA THR A 185 3.14 14.56 -3.11
C THR A 185 3.68 14.10 -4.47
N LEU A 186 4.12 12.86 -4.58
CA LEU A 186 4.80 12.34 -5.77
C LEU A 186 3.80 11.92 -6.85
N PRO A 187 4.21 11.90 -8.13
CA PRO A 187 3.45 11.25 -9.19
C PRO A 187 3.13 9.79 -8.84
N VAL A 188 2.03 9.25 -9.36
CA VAL A 188 1.50 7.91 -9.01
C VAL A 188 2.59 6.83 -9.05
N ASP A 189 3.30 6.70 -10.18
CA ASP A 189 4.31 5.65 -10.37
C ASP A 189 5.47 5.78 -9.37
N GLU A 190 5.98 7.01 -9.17
CA GLU A 190 7.03 7.28 -8.20
C GLU A 190 6.56 7.02 -6.76
N CYS A 191 5.33 7.41 -6.42
CA CYS A 191 4.72 7.15 -5.13
C CYS A 191 4.64 5.64 -4.84
N ILE A 192 4.14 4.85 -5.80
CA ILE A 192 4.08 3.38 -5.72
C ILE A 192 5.48 2.80 -5.48
N ALA A 193 6.45 3.21 -6.29
CA ALA A 193 7.82 2.73 -6.19
C ALA A 193 8.45 3.02 -4.82
N LYS A 194 8.28 4.24 -4.31
CA LYS A 194 8.79 4.63 -3.00
C LYS A 194 8.06 3.90 -1.86
N VAL A 195 6.75 3.65 -1.99
CA VAL A 195 6.00 2.83 -1.03
C VAL A 195 6.56 1.41 -0.97
N LEU A 196 6.93 0.80 -2.12
CA LEU A 196 7.56 -0.52 -2.15
C LEU A 196 8.90 -0.57 -1.40
N CYS A 197 9.55 0.56 -1.13
CA CYS A 197 10.79 0.66 -0.37
C CYS A 197 10.59 1.04 1.11
N THR A 198 9.35 1.24 1.57
CA THR A 198 9.09 1.84 2.90
C THR A 198 9.54 1.02 4.09
N TYR A 199 9.76 -0.29 3.95
CA TYR A 199 10.33 -1.12 5.00
C TYR A 199 11.87 -1.18 4.97
N ASP A 200 12.53 -0.63 3.94
CA ASP A 200 13.99 -0.51 3.87
C ASP A 200 14.52 0.69 4.67
N GLN A 201 14.15 0.76 5.94
CA GLN A 201 14.66 1.77 6.85
C GLN A 201 14.80 1.22 8.26
N ASN A 202 15.71 1.82 9.01
CA ASN A 202 15.92 1.49 10.40
C ASN A 202 14.96 2.34 11.24
N GLY A 203 13.98 1.73 11.88
CA GLY A 203 13.05 2.45 12.73
C GLY A 203 11.76 1.70 13.00
N ARG A 204 11.01 2.18 13.99
CA ARG A 204 9.67 1.67 14.28
C ARG A 204 8.67 2.35 13.35
N LEU A 205 8.17 1.59 12.38
CA LEU A 205 7.15 2.05 11.43
C LEU A 205 5.76 1.86 12.03
N GLY A 206 4.81 2.66 11.54
CA GLY A 206 3.38 2.40 11.73
C GLY A 206 2.90 1.21 10.91
N ASP A 207 1.63 0.88 11.04
CA ASP A 207 1.00 -0.08 10.15
C ASP A 207 0.93 0.49 8.72
N ARG A 208 1.56 -0.21 7.78
CA ARG A 208 1.61 0.12 6.36
C ARG A 208 1.18 -1.05 5.49
N ASN A 209 0.67 -2.12 6.09
CA ASN A 209 0.34 -3.34 5.38
C ASN A 209 -0.59 -3.00 4.22
N LEU A 210 -1.67 -2.27 4.46
CA LEU A 210 -2.67 -1.98 3.43
C LEU A 210 -2.11 -1.20 2.22
N ILE A 211 -1.37 -0.11 2.44
CA ILE A 211 -0.79 0.69 1.35
C ILE A 211 0.32 -0.06 0.61
N PHE A 212 1.15 -0.81 1.33
CA PHE A 212 2.21 -1.63 0.74
C PHE A 212 1.59 -2.70 -0.16
N ASN A 213 0.53 -3.37 0.30
CA ASN A 213 -0.16 -4.42 -0.44
C ASN A 213 -0.77 -3.91 -1.73
N GLN A 214 -1.38 -2.73 -1.70
CA GLN A 214 -1.93 -2.13 -2.91
C GLN A 214 -0.84 -1.87 -3.96
N ALA A 215 0.33 -1.35 -3.55
CA ALA A 215 1.47 -1.18 -4.46
C ALA A 215 1.97 -2.51 -5.04
N VAL A 216 2.06 -3.54 -4.20
CA VAL A 216 2.47 -4.89 -4.58
C VAL A 216 1.48 -5.53 -5.56
N PHE A 217 0.18 -5.54 -5.22
CA PHE A 217 -0.87 -6.13 -6.04
C PHE A 217 -1.00 -5.45 -7.40
N HIS A 218 -0.85 -4.14 -7.45
CA HIS A 218 -0.86 -3.43 -8.72
C HIS A 218 0.28 -3.85 -9.62
N SER A 219 1.50 -3.83 -9.09
CA SER A 219 2.70 -4.22 -9.83
C SER A 219 2.56 -5.67 -10.32
N GLN A 220 2.00 -6.56 -9.52
CA GLN A 220 1.71 -7.94 -9.92
C GLN A 220 0.61 -8.04 -11.00
N SER A 221 -0.46 -7.26 -10.89
CA SER A 221 -1.54 -7.24 -11.90
C SER A 221 -0.98 -6.82 -13.25
N LEU A 222 -0.14 -5.78 -13.27
CA LEU A 222 0.55 -5.34 -14.49
C LEU A 222 1.41 -6.47 -15.08
N LEU A 223 2.18 -7.20 -14.26
CA LEU A 223 2.97 -8.35 -14.75
C LEU A 223 2.08 -9.48 -15.29
N ARG A 224 0.95 -9.80 -14.64
CA ARG A 224 -0.01 -10.80 -15.12
C ARG A 224 -0.67 -10.39 -16.44
N GLU A 225 -0.91 -9.10 -16.62
CA GLU A 225 -1.39 -8.48 -17.87
C GLU A 225 -0.28 -8.31 -18.92
N ARG A 226 0.94 -8.79 -18.66
CA ARG A 226 2.13 -8.67 -19.52
C ARG A 226 2.55 -7.22 -19.80
N LYS A 227 2.25 -6.30 -18.88
CA LYS A 227 2.65 -4.89 -18.91
C LYS A 227 3.98 -4.67 -18.17
N GLU A 228 4.99 -5.44 -18.54
CA GLU A 228 6.32 -5.37 -17.91
C GLU A 228 6.95 -3.97 -17.99
N ASN A 229 6.71 -3.24 -19.09
CA ASN A 229 7.21 -1.88 -19.29
C ASN A 229 6.64 -0.89 -18.26
N ASP A 230 5.39 -1.06 -17.84
CA ASP A 230 4.78 -0.20 -16.83
C ASP A 230 5.39 -0.46 -15.45
N VAL A 231 5.66 -1.74 -15.11
CA VAL A 231 6.37 -2.09 -13.87
C VAL A 231 7.81 -1.57 -13.88
N ALA A 232 8.50 -1.68 -15.02
CA ALA A 232 9.84 -1.10 -15.18
C ALA A 232 9.82 0.43 -14.98
N ARG A 233 8.80 1.13 -15.50
CA ARG A 233 8.60 2.58 -15.33
C ARG A 233 8.39 2.95 -13.85
N ILE A 234 7.57 2.19 -13.13
CA ILE A 234 7.40 2.35 -11.67
C ILE A 234 8.75 2.17 -10.96
N LEU A 235 9.41 1.02 -11.18
CA LEU A 235 10.64 0.68 -10.47
C LEU A 235 11.85 1.56 -10.83
N LEU A 236 11.80 2.32 -11.94
CA LEU A 236 12.83 3.28 -12.32
C LEU A 236 13.10 4.35 -11.24
N HIS A 237 12.14 4.62 -10.38
CA HIS A 237 12.23 5.65 -9.34
C HIS A 237 12.94 5.21 -8.05
N VAL A 238 13.37 3.95 -7.94
CA VAL A 238 13.96 3.37 -6.74
C VAL A 238 15.13 2.45 -7.05
N ASP A 239 15.99 2.24 -6.03
CA ASP A 239 16.99 1.18 -6.06
C ASP A 239 16.29 -0.18 -5.91
N PRO A 240 16.39 -1.11 -6.87
CA PRO A 240 15.78 -2.42 -6.77
C PRO A 240 16.25 -3.23 -5.55
N LEU A 241 17.49 -3.01 -5.07
CA LEU A 241 17.96 -3.66 -3.84
C LEU A 241 17.24 -3.12 -2.60
N SER A 242 16.81 -1.85 -2.61
CA SER A 242 15.96 -1.27 -1.57
C SER A 242 14.58 -1.93 -1.55
N VAL A 243 14.02 -2.21 -2.72
CA VAL A 243 12.77 -2.97 -2.83
C VAL A 243 12.94 -4.37 -2.22
N ILE A 244 14.01 -5.09 -2.57
CA ILE A 244 14.30 -6.41 -1.97
C ILE A 244 14.41 -6.32 -0.45
N ARG A 245 15.22 -5.41 0.09
CA ARG A 245 15.36 -5.25 1.56
C ARG A 245 14.03 -4.91 2.24
N SER A 246 13.20 -4.12 1.59
CA SER A 246 11.84 -3.81 2.06
C SER A 246 10.96 -5.06 2.13
N PHE A 247 10.95 -5.91 1.10
CA PHE A 247 10.25 -7.20 1.13
C PHE A 247 10.80 -8.15 2.19
N LEU A 248 12.11 -8.17 2.43
CA LEU A 248 12.72 -8.99 3.49
C LEU A 248 12.28 -8.56 4.89
N ARG A 249 11.90 -7.30 5.09
CA ARG A 249 11.56 -6.68 6.38
C ARG A 249 10.06 -6.53 6.65
N CYS A 250 9.22 -6.64 5.62
CA CYS A 250 7.80 -6.35 5.77
C CYS A 250 7.06 -7.42 6.59
N GLN A 251 6.23 -7.02 7.56
CA GLN A 251 5.52 -7.96 8.44
C GLN A 251 4.17 -8.42 7.86
N TYR A 252 4.08 -8.49 6.54
CA TYR A 252 2.81 -8.65 5.82
C TYR A 252 2.32 -10.10 5.72
N GLU A 253 1.13 -10.43 6.21
CA GLU A 253 0.56 -11.80 6.15
C GLU A 253 -0.06 -12.22 4.80
N SER A 254 0.58 -11.96 3.65
CA SER A 254 0.07 -12.53 2.38
C SER A 254 0.70 -13.83 1.98
N SER A 255 -0.11 -14.58 1.23
CA SER A 255 0.29 -15.79 0.55
C SER A 255 1.49 -15.57 -0.36
N PHE A 256 2.43 -16.49 -0.24
CA PHE A 256 3.61 -16.68 -1.07
C PHE A 256 3.35 -16.53 -2.58
N LEU A 257 2.19 -16.98 -3.06
CA LEU A 257 1.81 -16.93 -4.48
C LEU A 257 1.63 -15.51 -5.03
N SER A 258 1.29 -14.55 -4.17
CA SER A 258 1.16 -13.16 -4.59
C SER A 258 2.53 -12.64 -5.09
N LEU A 259 3.56 -12.71 -4.25
CA LEU A 259 4.87 -12.07 -4.47
C LEU A 259 5.68 -12.64 -5.63
N LYS A 260 5.36 -13.87 -6.07
CA LYS A 260 6.13 -14.66 -7.04
C LYS A 260 6.61 -13.84 -8.25
N HIS A 261 5.67 -13.25 -9.00
CA HIS A 261 5.98 -12.61 -10.28
C HIS A 261 6.81 -11.33 -10.11
N LEU A 262 6.51 -10.54 -9.08
CA LEU A 262 7.20 -9.28 -8.84
C LEU A 262 8.63 -9.50 -8.36
N LEU A 263 8.85 -10.43 -7.44
CA LEU A 263 10.20 -10.77 -6.98
C LEU A 263 11.04 -11.35 -8.12
N SER A 264 10.49 -12.28 -8.91
CA SER A 264 11.19 -12.82 -10.07
C SER A 264 11.53 -11.72 -11.09
N PHE A 265 10.64 -10.76 -11.31
CA PHE A 265 10.89 -9.62 -12.19
C PHE A 265 12.05 -8.74 -11.70
N ILE A 266 12.11 -8.46 -10.40
CA ILE A 266 13.16 -7.64 -9.78
C ILE A 266 14.52 -8.36 -9.78
N VAL A 267 14.51 -9.67 -9.53
CA VAL A 267 15.72 -10.52 -9.48
C VAL A 267 16.33 -10.73 -10.87
N ARG A 268 15.48 -10.81 -11.90
CA ARG A 268 15.91 -11.08 -13.29
C ARG A 268 16.95 -10.06 -13.75
N ASN A 269 18.09 -10.59 -14.25
CA ASN A 269 19.27 -9.83 -14.69
C ASN A 269 20.00 -9.07 -13.57
N ARG A 270 19.73 -9.37 -12.29
CA ARG A 270 20.36 -8.76 -11.10
C ARG A 270 20.68 -9.80 -10.03
N GLU A 271 20.77 -11.07 -10.42
CA GLU A 271 20.80 -12.22 -9.53
C GLU A 271 21.98 -12.13 -8.55
N LEU A 272 23.16 -11.74 -9.02
CA LEU A 272 24.37 -11.61 -8.19
C LEU A 272 24.29 -10.44 -7.20
N GLU A 273 23.76 -9.29 -7.64
CA GLU A 273 23.57 -8.12 -6.76
C GLU A 273 22.58 -8.43 -5.65
N VAL A 274 21.46 -9.07 -6.01
CA VAL A 274 20.43 -9.49 -5.07
C VAL A 274 20.97 -10.58 -4.14
N LEU A 275 21.72 -11.55 -4.66
CA LEU A 275 22.36 -12.59 -3.84
C LEU A 275 23.27 -11.97 -2.79
N HIS A 276 24.14 -11.03 -3.19
CA HIS A 276 25.01 -10.32 -2.24
C HIS A 276 24.19 -9.53 -1.21
N CYS A 277 23.12 -8.86 -1.65
CA CYS A 277 22.23 -8.10 -0.78
C CYS A 277 21.56 -9.00 0.28
N VAL A 278 20.99 -10.14 -0.13
CA VAL A 278 20.36 -11.12 0.77
C VAL A 278 21.40 -11.73 1.69
N ASN A 279 22.54 -12.18 1.17
CA ASN A 279 23.59 -12.80 1.98
C ASN A 279 24.13 -11.83 3.06
N LYS A 280 24.35 -10.56 2.70
CA LYS A 280 24.72 -9.52 3.66
C LYS A 280 23.64 -9.29 4.71
N PHE A 281 22.37 -9.31 4.32
CA PHE A 281 21.24 -9.17 5.24
C PHE A 281 21.18 -10.32 6.25
N LEU A 282 21.44 -11.55 5.81
CA LEU A 282 21.41 -12.77 6.64
C LEU A 282 22.63 -12.93 7.57
N LYS A 283 23.70 -12.14 7.40
CA LYS A 283 24.83 -12.14 8.35
C LYS A 283 24.41 -11.69 9.75
N ASN A 284 23.46 -10.76 9.83
CA ASN A 284 22.91 -10.25 11.09
C ASN A 284 21.40 -10.04 10.91
N PRO A 285 20.60 -11.11 10.86
CA PRO A 285 19.19 -11.01 10.55
C PRO A 285 18.45 -10.25 11.65
N LEU A 286 17.53 -9.37 11.25
CA LEU A 286 16.59 -8.76 12.18
C LEU A 286 15.57 -9.81 12.65
N SER A 287 14.99 -9.62 13.83
CA SER A 287 13.98 -10.55 14.39
C SER A 287 12.70 -10.65 13.55
N ASN A 288 12.45 -9.70 12.66
CA ASN A 288 11.25 -9.62 11.82
C ASN A 288 11.51 -9.96 10.34
N ILE A 289 12.52 -10.78 10.04
CA ILE A 289 12.79 -11.20 8.67
C ILE A 289 11.70 -12.13 8.12
N ARG A 290 11.36 -11.96 6.85
CA ARG A 290 10.41 -12.80 6.12
C ARG A 290 11.07 -14.01 5.48
N TYR A 291 10.98 -15.16 6.16
CA TYR A 291 11.54 -16.42 5.71
C TYR A 291 11.07 -16.83 4.31
N ASP A 292 9.77 -16.74 4.04
CA ASP A 292 9.17 -17.09 2.75
C ASP A 292 9.69 -16.22 1.59
N VAL A 293 9.91 -14.92 1.84
CA VAL A 293 10.49 -13.99 0.86
C VAL A 293 11.97 -14.32 0.62
N VAL A 294 12.75 -14.56 1.68
CA VAL A 294 14.16 -14.97 1.56
C VAL A 294 14.28 -16.19 0.65
N TRP A 295 13.53 -17.24 0.95
CA TRP A 295 13.57 -18.48 0.18
C TRP A 295 13.08 -18.30 -1.24
N ARG A 296 12.07 -17.46 -1.48
CA ARG A 296 11.63 -17.15 -2.83
C ARG A 296 12.73 -16.52 -3.68
N VAL A 297 13.43 -15.52 -3.11
CA VAL A 297 14.51 -14.83 -3.81
C VAL A 297 15.69 -15.79 -4.05
N LEU A 298 16.07 -16.56 -3.03
CA LEU A 298 17.15 -17.54 -3.13
C LEU A 298 16.84 -18.65 -4.14
N HIS A 299 15.59 -19.11 -4.20
CA HIS A 299 15.11 -20.06 -5.20
C HIS A 299 15.29 -19.50 -6.62
N ASP A 300 14.78 -18.29 -6.89
CA ASP A 300 14.87 -17.69 -8.23
C ASP A 300 16.33 -17.53 -8.69
N ILE A 301 17.24 -17.22 -7.76
CA ILE A 301 18.69 -17.15 -8.05
C ILE A 301 19.30 -18.54 -8.25
N ALA A 302 19.00 -19.52 -7.40
CA ALA A 302 19.57 -20.87 -7.48
C ALA A 302 19.29 -21.52 -8.85
N PHE A 303 18.09 -21.32 -9.38
CA PHE A 303 17.66 -21.88 -10.66
C PHE A 303 17.93 -20.98 -11.88
N SER A 304 18.54 -19.79 -11.70
CA SER A 304 18.89 -18.87 -12.80
C SER A 304 20.05 -19.33 -13.68
N GLN A 305 20.71 -20.45 -13.34
CA GLN A 305 21.91 -21.00 -14.01
C GLN A 305 23.14 -20.06 -14.03
N ILE A 306 23.10 -18.94 -13.31
CA ILE A 306 24.21 -17.99 -13.24
C ILE A 306 25.34 -18.55 -12.35
N PRO A 307 26.62 -18.45 -12.77
CA PRO A 307 27.75 -18.85 -11.96
C PRO A 307 27.86 -17.96 -10.72
N PHE A 308 28.22 -18.54 -9.58
CA PHE A 308 28.40 -17.77 -8.36
C PHE A 308 29.69 -16.95 -8.41
N PRO A 309 29.75 -15.80 -7.71
CA PRO A 309 30.97 -15.02 -7.62
C PRO A 309 32.08 -15.84 -6.94
N ASP A 310 33.31 -15.71 -7.43
CA ASP A 310 34.48 -16.25 -6.75
C ASP A 310 34.56 -15.70 -5.32
N GLY A 311 34.87 -16.57 -4.35
CA GLY A 311 34.92 -16.18 -2.94
C GLY A 311 33.55 -16.00 -2.28
N PHE A 312 32.44 -16.38 -2.94
CA PHE A 312 31.13 -16.32 -2.31
C PHE A 312 31.03 -17.26 -1.10
N ASP A 313 30.68 -16.67 0.03
CA ASP A 313 30.46 -17.36 1.30
C ASP A 313 28.96 -17.61 1.54
N PRO A 314 28.46 -18.84 1.36
CA PRO A 314 27.07 -19.20 1.59
C PRO A 314 26.72 -19.41 3.08
N SER A 315 27.68 -19.38 4.00
CA SER A 315 27.45 -19.71 5.42
C SER A 315 26.27 -18.94 6.06
N PRO A 316 26.02 -17.65 5.78
CA PRO A 316 24.84 -16.94 6.31
C PRO A 316 23.51 -17.52 5.82
N ILE A 317 23.41 -17.89 4.53
CA ILE A 317 22.22 -18.53 3.95
C ILE A 317 22.01 -19.92 4.57
N ILE A 318 23.09 -20.69 4.70
CA ILE A 318 23.04 -22.05 5.24
C ILE A 318 22.60 -22.02 6.72
N ARG A 319 23.18 -21.13 7.52
CA ARG A 319 22.77 -20.92 8.91
C ARG A 319 21.31 -20.49 9.01
N PHE A 320 20.85 -19.65 8.10
CA PHE A 320 19.44 -19.24 8.07
C PHE A 320 18.50 -20.42 7.78
N ALA A 321 18.93 -21.37 6.93
CA ALA A 321 18.19 -22.59 6.63
C ALA A 321 18.05 -23.54 7.83
N SER A 322 19.09 -23.65 8.65
CA SER A 322 19.10 -24.55 9.81
C SER A 322 18.33 -24.00 11.03
N GLN A 323 18.04 -22.70 11.07
CA GLN A 323 17.33 -22.06 12.19
C GLN A 323 15.82 -22.36 12.23
N TYR A 324 15.25 -22.98 11.21
CA TYR A 324 13.81 -23.20 11.12
C TYR A 324 13.41 -24.55 11.71
N SER A 325 12.45 -24.56 12.66
CA SER A 325 12.06 -25.76 13.41
C SER A 325 11.43 -26.88 12.56
N TYR A 326 10.96 -26.55 11.35
CA TYR A 326 10.38 -27.51 10.40
C TYR A 326 10.87 -27.20 8.98
N PRO A 327 12.09 -27.60 8.62
CA PRO A 327 12.68 -27.22 7.34
C PRO A 327 11.83 -27.74 6.18
N ASP A 328 11.35 -26.81 5.34
CA ASP A 328 10.73 -27.15 4.06
C ASP A 328 11.78 -27.88 3.20
N PRO A 329 11.46 -29.03 2.61
CA PRO A 329 12.38 -29.77 1.73
C PRO A 329 12.98 -28.91 0.62
N THR A 330 12.18 -27.99 0.07
CA THR A 330 12.60 -27.05 -0.96
C THR A 330 13.70 -26.12 -0.45
N ASN A 331 13.62 -25.68 0.81
CA ASN A 331 14.63 -24.80 1.41
C ASN A 331 15.94 -25.54 1.65
N LEU A 332 15.88 -26.81 2.04
CA LEU A 332 17.06 -27.67 2.18
C LEU A 332 17.75 -27.89 0.83
N GLU A 333 16.99 -28.21 -0.21
CA GLU A 333 17.52 -28.36 -1.57
C GLU A 333 18.21 -27.08 -2.04
N ILE A 334 17.57 -25.91 -1.86
CA ILE A 334 18.18 -24.62 -2.18
C ILE A 334 19.49 -24.45 -1.41
N GLY A 335 19.50 -24.71 -0.10
CA GLY A 335 20.71 -24.62 0.72
C GLY A 335 21.85 -25.52 0.22
N LEU A 336 21.55 -26.76 -0.19
CA LEU A 336 22.50 -27.69 -0.79
C LEU A 336 23.02 -27.18 -2.15
N ILE A 337 22.17 -26.61 -3.00
CA ILE A 337 22.60 -25.97 -4.26
C ILE A 337 23.62 -24.87 -3.96
N TYR A 338 23.37 -24.01 -2.98
CA TYR A 338 24.32 -22.95 -2.60
C TYR A 338 25.64 -23.53 -2.06
N LEU A 339 25.58 -24.57 -1.22
CA LEU A 339 26.76 -25.22 -0.66
C LEU A 339 27.60 -25.90 -1.76
N ASN A 340 26.96 -26.66 -2.65
CA ASN A 340 27.62 -27.43 -3.71
C ASN A 340 28.28 -26.52 -4.76
N ARG A 341 27.75 -25.31 -4.96
CA ARG A 341 28.35 -24.31 -5.84
C ARG A 341 29.47 -23.48 -5.21
N SER A 342 29.69 -23.59 -3.91
CA SER A 342 30.68 -22.79 -3.18
C SER A 342 31.93 -23.60 -2.88
N GLU A 343 33.11 -23.01 -2.99
CA GLU A 343 34.34 -23.65 -2.54
C GLU A 343 34.37 -23.72 -1.01
N PRO A 344 34.75 -24.86 -0.42
CA PRO A 344 34.76 -24.99 1.03
C PRO A 344 35.69 -24.02 1.76
N SER A 345 36.77 -23.57 1.11
CA SER A 345 37.68 -22.54 1.62
C SER A 345 37.01 -21.18 1.84
N ASN A 346 35.85 -20.94 1.23
CA ASN A 346 35.11 -19.68 1.36
C ASN A 346 34.11 -19.67 2.51
N LEU A 347 33.90 -20.81 3.19
CA LEU A 347 32.92 -20.93 4.27
C LEU A 347 33.41 -20.19 5.53
N SER A 348 32.68 -19.15 5.94
CA SER A 348 33.04 -18.39 7.15
C SER A 348 32.57 -19.04 8.45
N ASP A 349 31.61 -19.96 8.39
CA ASP A 349 31.16 -20.76 9.53
C ASP A 349 30.96 -22.21 9.11
N PRO A 350 32.02 -23.04 9.18
CA PRO A 350 31.93 -24.46 8.93
C PRO A 350 30.98 -25.20 9.88
N ALA A 351 30.86 -24.78 11.14
CA ALA A 351 30.02 -25.45 12.13
C ALA A 351 28.53 -25.37 11.74
N ALA A 352 28.05 -24.19 11.35
CA ALA A 352 26.68 -24.03 10.85
C ALA A 352 26.42 -24.85 9.57
N VAL A 353 27.45 -25.04 8.73
CA VAL A 353 27.35 -25.90 7.54
C VAL A 353 27.23 -27.37 7.92
N PHE A 354 28.04 -27.86 8.86
CA PHE A 354 27.93 -29.22 9.37
C PHE A 354 26.56 -29.48 10.01
N ASP A 355 26.06 -28.55 10.82
CA ASP A 355 24.72 -28.66 11.41
C ASP A 355 23.62 -28.73 10.35
N PHE A 356 23.72 -27.92 9.29
CA PHE A 356 22.79 -27.97 8.17
C PHE A 356 22.86 -29.28 7.38
N VAL A 357 24.06 -29.79 7.08
CA VAL A 357 24.24 -31.06 6.37
C VAL A 357 23.65 -32.22 7.18
N ARG A 358 23.90 -32.23 8.49
CA ARG A 358 23.28 -33.19 9.41
C ARG A 358 21.75 -33.08 9.40
N LEU A 359 21.22 -31.86 9.46
CA LEU A 359 19.77 -31.61 9.35
C LEU A 359 19.20 -32.20 8.05
N CYS A 360 19.90 -32.05 6.92
CA CYS A 360 19.49 -32.63 5.65
C CYS A 360 19.45 -34.17 5.68
N MET A 361 20.39 -34.82 6.41
CA MET A 361 20.43 -36.27 6.57
C MET A 361 19.35 -36.82 7.51
N GLU A 362 19.01 -36.06 8.57
CA GLU A 362 18.04 -36.43 9.60
C GLU A 362 16.59 -36.11 9.20
N THR A 363 16.37 -35.21 8.23
CA THR A 363 15.02 -34.79 7.82
C THR A 363 14.28 -35.94 7.14
N GLU A 364 13.32 -36.53 7.85
CA GLU A 364 12.37 -37.46 7.26
C GLU A 364 11.28 -36.71 6.49
N LEU A 365 11.35 -36.77 5.16
CA LEU A 365 10.35 -36.15 4.29
C LEU A 365 8.97 -36.82 4.49
N PRO A 366 7.90 -36.06 4.80
CA PRO A 366 6.55 -36.59 4.89
C PRO A 366 6.11 -37.21 3.55
N ALA A 367 5.29 -38.26 3.61
CA ALA A 367 4.87 -39.04 2.42
C ALA A 367 4.26 -38.18 1.30
N GLN A 368 3.58 -37.08 1.65
CA GLN A 368 2.96 -36.15 0.71
C GLN A 368 3.96 -35.40 -0.20
N TYR A 369 5.25 -35.31 0.18
CA TYR A 369 6.28 -34.64 -0.61
C TYR A 369 7.03 -35.60 -1.55
N HIS A 370 6.87 -36.91 -1.39
CA HIS A 370 7.55 -37.92 -2.23
C HIS A 370 7.12 -37.90 -3.70
N LEU A 371 5.97 -37.28 -4.01
CA LEU A 371 5.45 -37.16 -5.38
C LEU A 371 6.04 -35.96 -6.15
N THR A 372 6.50 -34.93 -5.44
CA THR A 372 6.99 -33.68 -6.05
C THR A 372 8.51 -33.60 -6.08
N TYR A 373 9.17 -34.25 -5.12
CA TYR A 373 10.62 -34.31 -5.02
C TYR A 373 11.06 -35.77 -4.76
N PRO A 374 11.81 -36.40 -5.68
CA PRO A 374 12.34 -37.74 -5.43
C PRO A 374 13.27 -37.69 -4.21
N ARG A 375 12.85 -38.35 -3.11
CA ARG A 375 13.51 -38.45 -1.80
C ARG A 375 15.01 -38.77 -1.84
N LYS A 376 15.52 -39.33 -2.93
CA LYS A 376 16.92 -39.73 -3.07
C LYS A 376 17.89 -38.56 -3.18
N ASP A 377 17.44 -37.38 -3.61
CA ASP A 377 18.38 -36.32 -3.99
C ASP A 377 19.00 -35.57 -2.79
N ILE A 378 18.20 -35.14 -1.82
CA ILE A 378 18.69 -34.28 -0.71
C ILE A 378 19.71 -35.00 0.19
N ARG A 379 19.44 -36.26 0.57
CA ARG A 379 20.34 -37.01 1.46
C ARG A 379 21.64 -37.41 0.75
N GLU A 380 21.56 -37.87 -0.50
CA GLU A 380 22.74 -38.22 -1.29
C GLU A 380 23.61 -36.96 -1.52
N GLN A 381 23.01 -35.82 -1.89
CA GLN A 381 23.72 -34.54 -2.00
C GLN A 381 24.35 -34.09 -0.67
N ALA A 382 23.67 -34.31 0.46
CA ALA A 382 24.22 -33.99 1.78
C ALA A 382 25.41 -34.89 2.14
N GLU A 383 25.36 -36.18 1.82
CA GLU A 383 26.47 -37.13 2.02
C GLU A 383 27.68 -36.77 1.15
N GLU A 384 27.46 -36.39 -0.12
CA GLU A 384 28.51 -35.88 -1.02
C GLU A 384 29.13 -34.58 -0.48
N ALA A 385 28.30 -33.63 -0.04
CA ALA A 385 28.76 -32.39 0.56
C ALA A 385 29.60 -32.66 1.83
N LEU A 386 29.19 -33.61 2.67
CA LEU A 386 29.91 -34.00 3.89
C LEU A 386 31.28 -34.62 3.58
N GLN A 387 31.36 -35.49 2.57
CA GLN A 387 32.62 -36.07 2.12
C GLN A 387 33.57 -34.98 1.62
N ARG A 388 33.06 -34.06 0.81
CA ARG A 388 33.83 -32.92 0.28
C ARG A 388 34.39 -32.04 1.39
N LEU A 389 33.59 -31.74 2.42
CA LEU A 389 34.02 -30.94 3.57
C LEU A 389 35.08 -31.67 4.42
N SER A 390 34.89 -32.98 4.64
CA SER A 390 35.83 -33.82 5.41
C SER A 390 37.23 -33.90 4.78
N CYS A 391 37.35 -33.75 3.46
CA CYS A 391 38.66 -33.77 2.78
C CYS A 391 39.56 -32.57 3.11
N LEU A 392 39.01 -31.46 3.64
CA LEU A 392 39.75 -30.22 3.92
C LEU A 392 40.19 -30.09 5.37
N GLU A 393 39.50 -30.75 6.29
CA GLU A 393 39.92 -30.81 7.68
C GLU A 393 41.05 -31.82 7.84
N HIS A 394 42.30 -31.38 7.60
CA HIS A 394 43.50 -32.04 8.13
C HIS A 394 43.79 -31.61 9.59
N GLY A 395 42.83 -30.96 10.26
CA GLY A 395 42.86 -30.60 11.68
C GLY A 395 41.75 -31.32 12.46
N PRO A 396 41.90 -31.54 13.77
CA PRO A 396 40.92 -32.29 14.55
C PRO A 396 39.58 -31.57 14.58
N LEU A 397 38.52 -32.28 14.18
CA LEU A 397 37.13 -31.86 14.33
C LEU A 397 36.91 -31.29 15.75
N PRO A 398 36.21 -30.15 15.91
CA PRO A 398 35.86 -29.64 17.22
C PRO A 398 35.09 -30.71 18.00
N ALA A 399 35.52 -31.00 19.24
CA ALA A 399 34.90 -31.99 20.09
C ALA A 399 33.41 -31.65 20.30
N PHE A 400 32.55 -32.53 19.82
CA PHE A 400 31.10 -32.35 19.80
C PHE A 400 30.49 -32.38 21.20
N PRO A 401 29.61 -31.42 21.57
CA PRO A 401 28.64 -31.65 22.62
C PRO A 401 27.55 -32.58 22.08
N LEU A 402 27.43 -33.77 22.66
CA LEU A 402 26.25 -34.61 22.45
C LEU A 402 25.01 -33.82 22.89
N LEU A 403 24.11 -33.52 21.95
CA LEU A 403 22.81 -32.95 22.30
C LEU A 403 22.10 -33.94 23.25
N PRO A 404 21.46 -33.46 24.33
CA PRO A 404 20.69 -34.33 25.19
C PRO A 404 19.54 -34.94 24.39
N VAL A 405 19.56 -36.26 24.31
CA VAL A 405 18.43 -37.05 23.82
C VAL A 405 17.27 -36.77 24.76
N ASN A 406 16.31 -35.95 24.32
CA ASN A 406 15.04 -35.78 25.02
C ASN A 406 14.23 -37.08 24.87
N SER A 407 14.50 -38.04 25.75
CA SER A 407 13.63 -39.16 26.02
C SER A 407 12.48 -38.69 26.90
N THR A 408 11.44 -38.08 26.31
CA THR A 408 10.12 -38.04 26.93
C THR A 408 9.24 -39.07 26.24
N VAL A 409 9.32 -40.28 26.79
CA VAL A 409 8.34 -41.35 26.62
C VAL A 409 7.25 -41.13 27.69
N ALA A 410 6.01 -41.12 27.23
CA ALA A 410 4.76 -41.49 27.90
C ALA A 410 4.62 -41.31 29.43
N GLU A 411 3.69 -40.44 29.82
CA GLU A 411 2.48 -40.81 30.58
C GLU A 411 1.30 -39.92 30.15
#